data_AF-A0A1X0Y3H1-F1
#
_entry.id   AF-A0A1X0Y3H1-F1
#
_cell.length_a   1.000
_cell.length_b   1.000
_cell.length_c   1.000
_cell.angle_alpha   90.00
_cell.angle_beta   90.00
_cell.angle_gamma   90.00
#
_symmetry.space_group_name_H-M   'P 1'
#
loop_
_entity.id
_entity.type
_entity.pdbx_description
1 polymer ?
#
loop_
_entity_poly.entity_id
_entity_poly.type
_entity_poly.pdbx_seq_one_letter_code
_entity_poly.pdbx_strand_id
1 'polypeptide(L)'
;MRRLLPALFLILAGVSTASAWSPVRYAESLLTDGSPAVIGHNRDYVVGSNETLMEIAVKTGVGFDNLCRANPDSDPWHPQVGSRLILPLAFLPPDDLITGITINLAEMRLYLVWSEDGQRRIRAYPLGIGRDGWETPPGDFRVTRILRHPSWTPPPSLRKEKPDLPAVIPPGPDNPLGEFWIGTSAPGIGLHGTNQPFGVGRRVSHGCLRLYPRDIRDLVTRVKPGMPLRILNQPVKISVRASNLYLESHAPPLNPEPLPATVPMDRMDIHRAILAARGIPLRFSIQN
;
A
#
# COMPACT_ATOMS: atom_id res chain seq x y z
N MET A 1 -41.52 56.16 32.69
CA MET A 1 -40.10 55.76 32.58
C MET A 1 -39.98 54.25 32.73
N ARG A 2 -39.69 53.52 31.64
CA ARG A 2 -39.06 52.19 31.62
C ARG A 2 -38.69 51.89 30.16
N ARG A 3 -37.42 52.05 29.81
CA ARG A 3 -36.87 51.71 28.50
C ARG A 3 -36.52 50.22 28.51
N LEU A 4 -37.05 49.46 27.55
CA LEU A 4 -36.68 48.07 27.29
C LEU A 4 -35.33 48.06 26.53
N LEU A 5 -34.35 47.32 27.06
CA LEU A 5 -33.12 46.95 26.36
C LEU A 5 -33.37 45.64 25.60
N PRO A 6 -33.02 45.51 24.32
CA PRO A 6 -33.02 44.22 23.66
C PRO A 6 -31.75 43.45 24.04
N ALA A 7 -31.92 42.21 24.50
CA ALA A 7 -30.83 41.28 24.73
C ALA A 7 -30.26 40.82 23.37
N LEU A 8 -29.01 41.16 23.11
CA LEU A 8 -28.26 40.71 21.94
C LEU A 8 -27.78 39.27 22.20
N PHE A 9 -28.44 38.28 21.60
CA PHE A 9 -27.93 36.90 21.59
C PHE A 9 -26.78 36.81 20.58
N LEU A 10 -25.55 36.84 21.08
CA LEU A 10 -24.35 36.49 20.32
C LEU A 10 -24.34 34.96 20.13
N ILE A 11 -24.79 34.51 18.96
CA ILE A 11 -24.56 33.14 18.50
C ILE A 11 -23.08 33.07 18.10
N LEU A 12 -22.22 32.57 19.00
CA LEU A 12 -20.89 32.11 18.61
C LEU A 12 -21.08 30.88 17.72
N ALA A 13 -21.04 31.10 16.40
CA ALA A 13 -20.85 30.02 15.44
C ALA A 13 -19.42 29.48 15.64
N GLY A 14 -19.29 28.45 16.48
CA GLY A 14 -18.09 27.64 16.54
C GLY A 14 -17.88 27.00 15.19
N VAL A 15 -16.94 27.53 14.40
CA VAL A 15 -16.45 26.87 13.19
C VAL A 15 -15.65 25.66 13.66
N SER A 16 -16.34 24.55 13.90
CA SER A 16 -15.69 23.26 14.00
C SER A 16 -15.15 22.95 12.60
N THR A 17 -13.86 23.22 12.37
CA THR A 17 -13.14 22.64 11.23
C THR A 17 -12.91 21.17 11.51
N ALA A 18 -13.98 20.39 11.62
CA ALA A 18 -13.90 18.97 11.38
C ALA A 18 -13.49 18.83 9.91
N SER A 19 -12.19 18.70 9.65
CA SER A 19 -11.72 18.30 8.33
C SER A 19 -12.37 16.95 8.08
N ALA A 20 -13.44 16.93 7.28
CA ALA A 20 -14.10 15.69 6.90
C ALA A 20 -13.04 14.83 6.23
N TRP A 21 -12.59 13.79 6.94
CA TRP A 21 -11.64 12.84 6.41
C TRP A 21 -12.33 12.10 5.27
N SER A 22 -12.05 12.51 4.03
CA SER A 22 -12.51 11.80 2.85
C SER A 22 -11.71 10.50 2.72
N PRO A 23 -12.37 9.33 2.63
CA PRO A 23 -11.68 8.07 2.42
C PRO A 23 -10.82 8.16 1.16
N VAL A 24 -9.58 7.71 1.29
CA VAL A 24 -8.54 7.77 0.25
C VAL A 24 -9.09 7.19 -1.06
N ARG A 25 -9.07 7.99 -2.13
CA ARG A 25 -9.10 7.46 -3.50
C ARG A 25 -7.77 6.76 -3.73
N TYR A 26 -7.78 5.55 -4.29
CA TYR A 26 -6.59 4.81 -4.68
C TYR A 26 -5.54 5.73 -5.34
N ALA A 27 -4.25 5.45 -5.16
CA ALA A 27 -3.21 6.12 -5.94
C ALA A 27 -3.36 5.71 -7.41
N GLU A 28 -4.17 6.47 -8.15
CA GLU A 28 -4.41 6.33 -9.58
C GLU A 28 -3.76 7.51 -10.30
N SER A 29 -3.12 7.21 -11.43
CA SER A 29 -2.49 8.22 -12.28
C SER A 29 -2.57 7.81 -13.75
N LEU A 30 -2.50 8.79 -14.65
CA LEU A 30 -2.29 8.52 -16.07
C LEU A 30 -0.83 8.18 -16.32
N LEU A 31 -0.60 7.15 -17.15
CA LEU A 31 0.70 6.83 -17.71
C LEU A 31 0.81 7.44 -19.12
N THR A 32 1.38 8.63 -19.24
CA THR A 32 1.74 9.28 -20.50
C THR A 32 3.24 9.14 -20.81
N ASP A 33 3.69 9.40 -22.05
CA ASP A 33 5.13 9.38 -22.39
C ASP A 33 5.95 10.46 -21.64
N GLY A 34 5.27 11.38 -20.95
CA GLY A 34 5.82 12.34 -19.96
C GLY A 34 5.33 12.09 -18.53
N SER A 35 4.91 10.86 -18.19
CA SER A 35 4.37 10.49 -16.87
C SER A 35 5.24 11.02 -15.73
N PRO A 36 4.64 11.43 -14.60
CA PRO A 36 5.45 11.67 -13.42
C PRO A 36 6.19 10.38 -13.08
N ALA A 37 7.47 10.48 -12.72
CA ALA A 37 8.21 9.34 -12.19
C ALA A 37 7.48 8.72 -11.00
N VAL A 38 6.67 9.51 -10.30
CA VAL A 38 5.94 9.15 -9.08
C VAL A 38 4.44 9.21 -9.34
N ILE A 39 3.71 8.16 -8.98
CA ILE A 39 2.25 8.10 -8.99
C ILE A 39 1.69 8.42 -7.60
N GLY A 40 0.50 9.01 -7.55
CA GLY A 40 -0.14 9.39 -6.27
C GLY A 40 0.59 10.50 -5.51
N HIS A 41 0.12 10.78 -4.29
CA HIS A 41 0.64 11.85 -3.43
C HIS A 41 0.58 11.45 -1.97
N ASN A 42 1.67 11.68 -1.23
CA ASN A 42 1.66 11.52 0.22
C ASN A 42 0.64 12.46 0.86
N ARG A 43 0.08 12.03 1.98
CA ARG A 43 -0.90 12.82 2.74
C ARG A 43 -0.53 12.85 4.20
N ASP A 44 -0.88 13.93 4.86
CA ASP A 44 -0.77 14.01 6.30
C ASP A 44 -1.96 13.37 6.99
N TYR A 45 -1.70 12.82 8.16
CA TYR A 45 -2.71 12.24 9.04
C TYR A 45 -2.44 12.70 10.47
N VAL A 46 -3.46 13.22 11.14
CA VAL A 46 -3.38 13.60 12.56
C VAL A 46 -3.91 12.45 13.39
N VAL A 47 -3.10 11.94 14.31
CA VAL A 47 -3.44 10.78 15.15
C VAL A 47 -4.61 11.11 16.06
N GLY A 48 -5.69 10.33 15.96
CA GLY A 48 -6.86 10.44 16.82
C GLY A 48 -6.64 9.78 18.19
N SER A 49 -7.62 9.92 19.08
CA SER A 49 -7.60 9.24 20.38
C SER A 49 -7.75 7.72 20.21
N ASN A 50 -6.90 6.95 20.89
CA ASN A 50 -6.95 5.48 20.93
C ASN A 50 -6.80 4.77 19.57
N GLU A 51 -6.11 5.40 18.61
CA GLU A 51 -5.77 4.72 17.35
C GLU A 51 -4.38 4.09 17.45
N THR A 52 -4.23 2.87 16.92
CA THR A 52 -2.93 2.26 16.62
C THR A 52 -2.52 2.55 15.17
N LEU A 53 -1.23 2.45 14.81
CA LEU A 53 -0.82 2.55 13.40
C LEU A 53 -1.46 1.43 12.56
N MET A 54 -1.75 0.29 13.16
CA MET A 54 -2.40 -0.82 12.50
C MET A 54 -3.86 -0.51 12.13
N GLU A 55 -4.62 0.15 13.01
CA GLU A 55 -5.96 0.64 12.70
C GLU A 55 -5.94 1.76 11.67
N ILE A 56 -4.98 2.70 11.79
CA ILE A 56 -4.78 3.78 10.82
C ILE A 56 -4.49 3.19 9.44
N ALA A 57 -3.63 2.18 9.32
CA ALA A 57 -3.31 1.51 8.07
C ALA A 57 -4.57 0.90 7.41
N VAL A 58 -5.38 0.15 8.18
CA VAL A 58 -6.65 -0.42 7.68
C VAL A 58 -7.63 0.67 7.26
N LYS A 59 -7.81 1.69 8.10
CA LYS A 59 -8.69 2.84 7.87
C LYS A 59 -8.31 3.57 6.58
N THR A 60 -7.03 3.87 6.40
CA THR A 60 -6.50 4.68 5.29
C THR A 60 -6.20 3.89 4.02
N GLY A 61 -6.06 2.57 4.09
CA GLY A 61 -5.66 1.75 2.96
C GLY A 61 -4.18 1.80 2.63
N VAL A 62 -3.36 2.13 3.63
CA VAL A 62 -1.91 1.98 3.56
C VAL A 62 -1.55 0.58 4.07
N GLY A 63 -0.46 -0.01 3.57
CA GLY A 63 0.11 -1.24 4.13
C GLY A 63 0.84 -0.94 5.45
N PHE A 64 0.62 -1.76 6.48
CA PHE A 64 1.13 -1.49 7.83
C PHE A 64 2.64 -1.24 7.89
N ASP A 65 3.48 -2.14 7.37
CA ASP A 65 4.94 -1.98 7.44
C ASP A 65 5.42 -0.73 6.67
N ASN A 66 4.72 -0.36 5.59
CA ASN A 66 5.04 0.85 4.84
C ASN A 66 4.67 2.12 5.63
N LEU A 67 3.56 2.10 6.38
CA LEU A 67 3.19 3.19 7.28
C LEU A 67 4.21 3.34 8.41
N CYS A 68 4.62 2.24 9.04
CA CYS A 68 5.65 2.24 10.08
C CYS A 68 6.99 2.73 9.53
N ARG A 69 7.40 2.26 8.34
CA ARG A 69 8.65 2.68 7.70
C ARG A 69 8.68 4.19 7.45
N ALA A 70 7.57 4.75 6.96
CA ALA A 70 7.43 6.18 6.70
C ALA A 70 7.45 7.03 7.99
N ASN A 71 7.11 6.44 9.15
CA ASN A 71 6.97 7.12 10.43
C ASN A 71 7.73 6.38 11.56
N PRO A 72 9.07 6.25 11.47
CA PRO A 72 9.83 5.38 12.37
C PRO A 72 9.87 5.87 13.82
N ASP A 73 9.60 7.16 14.05
CA ASP A 73 9.61 7.78 15.38
C ASP A 73 8.26 7.61 16.10
N SER A 74 7.25 7.03 15.45
CA SER A 74 5.93 6.76 16.02
C SER A 74 5.87 5.34 16.60
N ASP A 75 5.38 5.19 17.83
CA ASP A 75 5.03 3.88 18.38
C ASP A 75 3.87 3.26 17.55
N PRO A 76 4.03 2.05 16.99
CA PRO A 76 2.98 1.38 16.21
C PRO A 76 1.72 1.04 17.00
N TRP A 77 1.84 0.84 18.31
CA TRP A 77 0.77 0.43 19.22
C TRP A 77 0.17 1.60 19.98
N HIS A 78 0.97 2.63 20.28
CA HIS A 78 0.52 3.81 21.02
C HIS A 78 1.03 5.12 20.40
N PRO A 79 0.66 5.44 19.16
CA PRO A 79 1.09 6.68 18.52
C PRO A 79 0.57 7.89 19.32
N GLN A 80 1.40 8.93 19.42
CA GLN A 80 1.05 10.11 20.22
C GLN A 80 -0.15 10.84 19.60
N VAL A 81 -1.22 11.01 20.38
CA VAL A 81 -2.43 11.73 19.96
C VAL A 81 -2.07 13.16 19.53
N GLY A 82 -2.65 13.61 18.41
CA GLY A 82 -2.40 14.93 17.83
C GLY A 82 -1.08 15.06 17.07
N SER A 83 -0.21 14.04 17.10
CA SER A 83 0.98 14.01 16.25
C SER A 83 0.61 13.82 14.77
N ARG A 84 1.50 14.25 13.89
CA ARG A 84 1.33 14.16 12.43
C ARG A 84 2.10 12.95 11.90
N LEU A 85 1.41 12.09 11.16
CA LEU A 85 1.97 11.00 10.40
C LEU A 85 1.94 11.33 8.90
N ILE A 86 2.89 10.78 8.16
CA ILE A 86 2.88 10.74 6.70
C ILE A 86 2.22 9.43 6.27
N LEU A 87 1.17 9.52 5.46
CA LEU A 87 0.62 8.40 4.70
C LEU A 87 1.42 8.27 3.39
N PRO A 88 2.24 7.22 3.21
CA PRO A 88 3.04 7.00 2.01
C PRO A 88 2.15 6.50 0.86
N LEU A 89 1.54 7.46 0.16
CA LEU A 89 0.61 7.24 -0.95
C LEU A 89 1.19 7.70 -2.30
N ALA A 90 2.45 8.16 -2.30
CA ALA A 90 3.25 8.42 -3.47
C ALA A 90 4.21 7.26 -3.74
N PHE A 91 4.28 6.77 -4.98
CA PHE A 91 5.09 5.60 -5.36
C PHE A 91 5.83 5.84 -6.66
N LEU A 92 7.10 5.48 -6.72
CA LEU A 92 7.89 5.28 -7.92
C LEU A 92 7.53 3.89 -8.49
N PRO A 93 6.89 3.75 -9.65
CA PRO A 93 6.61 2.42 -10.20
C PRO A 93 7.90 1.64 -10.48
N PRO A 94 7.87 0.29 -10.42
CA PRO A 94 8.97 -0.57 -10.86
C PRO A 94 9.36 -0.32 -12.32
N ASP A 95 10.64 -0.46 -12.65
CA ASP A 95 11.13 -0.23 -14.03
C ASP A 95 10.55 -1.24 -15.04
N ASP A 96 10.29 -2.48 -14.58
CA ASP A 96 9.76 -3.58 -15.39
C ASP A 96 8.22 -3.69 -15.36
N LEU A 97 7.54 -2.55 -15.22
CA LEU A 97 6.09 -2.44 -15.18
C LEU A 97 5.45 -2.94 -16.49
N ILE A 98 4.49 -3.86 -16.39
CA ILE A 98 3.75 -4.40 -17.55
C ILE A 98 2.33 -3.83 -17.62
N THR A 99 1.72 -3.87 -18.80
CA THR A 99 0.25 -3.74 -18.90
C THR A 99 -0.38 -5.04 -18.39
N GLY A 100 -1.23 -4.93 -17.37
CA GLY A 100 -1.68 -6.06 -16.55
C GLY A 100 -1.33 -5.82 -15.09
N ILE A 101 -0.94 -6.88 -14.38
CA ILE A 101 -0.61 -6.85 -12.96
C ILE A 101 0.91 -6.93 -12.78
N THR A 102 1.49 -5.99 -12.06
CA THR A 102 2.87 -6.08 -11.56
C THR A 102 2.84 -6.10 -10.04
N ILE A 103 3.44 -7.10 -9.41
CA ILE A 103 3.57 -7.22 -7.96
C ILE A 103 5.04 -7.01 -7.60
N ASN A 104 5.32 -6.08 -6.69
CA ASN A 104 6.65 -5.92 -6.12
C ASN A 104 6.61 -6.35 -4.64
N LEU A 105 7.26 -7.48 -4.35
CA LEU A 105 7.27 -8.11 -3.03
C LEU A 105 8.03 -7.29 -1.99
N ALA A 106 9.07 -6.55 -2.40
CA ALA A 106 9.90 -5.78 -1.48
C ALA A 106 9.13 -4.65 -0.78
N GLU A 107 8.14 -4.09 -1.48
CA GLU A 107 7.30 -3.00 -1.00
C GLU A 107 5.85 -3.44 -0.72
N MET A 108 5.57 -4.74 -0.87
CA MET A 108 4.26 -5.37 -0.69
C MET A 108 3.15 -4.61 -1.43
N ARG A 109 3.33 -4.43 -2.74
CA ARG A 109 2.43 -3.62 -3.56
C ARG A 109 2.09 -4.30 -4.88
N LEU A 110 0.84 -4.19 -5.28
CA LEU A 110 0.34 -4.53 -6.60
C LEU A 110 0.12 -3.23 -7.39
N TYR A 111 0.62 -3.19 -8.62
CA TYR A 111 0.32 -2.18 -9.62
C TYR A 111 -0.55 -2.81 -10.70
N LEU A 112 -1.73 -2.25 -10.93
CA LEU A 112 -2.57 -2.58 -12.07
C LEU A 112 -2.38 -1.50 -13.12
N VAL A 113 -2.02 -1.92 -14.33
CA VAL A 113 -1.94 -1.04 -15.49
C VAL A 113 -2.93 -1.50 -16.55
N TRP A 114 -3.80 -0.60 -16.99
CA TRP A 114 -4.81 -0.90 -18.01
C TRP A 114 -4.98 0.28 -18.97
N SER A 115 -5.68 0.05 -20.07
CA SER A 115 -6.08 1.12 -20.98
C SER A 115 -7.58 1.38 -20.83
N GLU A 116 -7.95 2.66 -20.73
CA GLU A 116 -9.32 3.14 -20.63
C GLU A 116 -9.42 4.45 -21.41
N ASP A 117 -10.39 4.56 -22.32
CA ASP A 117 -10.60 5.71 -23.19
C ASP A 117 -9.35 6.14 -23.98
N GLY A 118 -8.56 5.17 -24.45
CA GLY A 118 -7.31 5.42 -25.18
C GLY A 118 -6.14 5.88 -24.31
N GLN A 119 -6.33 5.99 -22.99
CA GLN A 119 -5.30 6.39 -22.05
C GLN A 119 -4.83 5.20 -21.22
N ARG A 120 -3.51 5.09 -21.03
CA ARG A 120 -2.93 4.11 -20.12
C ARG A 120 -3.06 4.65 -18.69
N ARG A 121 -3.56 3.84 -17.78
CA ARG A 121 -3.78 4.16 -16.37
C ARG A 121 -2.99 3.22 -15.49
N ILE A 122 -2.60 3.68 -14.32
CA ILE A 122 -1.98 2.86 -13.29
C ILE A 122 -2.68 3.08 -11.96
N ARG A 123 -2.82 2.01 -11.18
CA ARG A 123 -3.31 2.05 -9.81
C ARG A 123 -2.50 1.12 -8.91
N ALA A 124 -2.19 1.57 -7.70
CA ALA A 124 -1.48 0.78 -6.70
C ALA A 124 -2.39 0.29 -5.56
N TYR A 125 -2.13 -0.93 -5.08
CA TYR A 125 -2.81 -1.57 -3.94
C TYR A 125 -1.79 -2.18 -2.97
N PRO A 126 -1.95 -1.99 -1.66
CA PRO A 126 -1.11 -2.70 -0.68
C PRO A 126 -1.45 -4.19 -0.65
N LEU A 127 -0.45 -5.01 -0.36
CA LEU A 127 -0.57 -6.46 -0.24
C LEU A 127 -0.11 -6.95 1.12
N GLY A 128 -0.76 -7.97 1.66
CA GLY A 128 -0.12 -8.92 2.57
C GLY A 128 0.51 -10.05 1.77
N ILE A 129 1.68 -10.54 2.18
CA ILE A 129 2.42 -11.59 1.45
C ILE A 129 2.79 -12.75 2.38
N GLY A 130 3.38 -13.79 1.79
CA GLY A 130 3.92 -14.94 2.51
C GLY A 130 4.92 -14.54 3.58
N ARG A 131 4.88 -15.22 4.73
CA ARG A 131 5.97 -15.19 5.71
C ARG A 131 7.20 -15.91 5.18
N ASP A 132 8.33 -15.75 5.85
CA ASP A 132 9.58 -16.43 5.49
C ASP A 132 9.39 -17.96 5.46
N GLY A 133 9.97 -18.61 4.45
CA GLY A 133 9.74 -20.02 4.10
C GLY A 133 8.45 -20.31 3.33
N TRP A 134 7.66 -19.27 3.03
CA TRP A 134 6.45 -19.32 2.19
C TRP A 134 6.49 -18.24 1.11
N GLU A 135 7.68 -17.95 0.57
CA GLU A 135 7.89 -16.87 -0.37
C GLU A 135 7.11 -17.07 -1.66
N THR A 136 6.56 -15.98 -2.18
CA THR A 136 5.98 -15.96 -3.53
C THR A 136 7.13 -15.88 -4.54
N PRO A 137 7.29 -16.84 -5.47
CA PRO A 137 8.40 -16.81 -6.42
C PRO A 137 8.24 -15.65 -7.42
N PRO A 138 9.31 -14.86 -7.68
CA PRO A 138 9.35 -13.93 -8.80
C PRO A 138 9.19 -14.65 -10.14
N GLY A 139 8.64 -13.96 -11.14
CA GLY A 139 8.48 -14.52 -12.48
C GLY A 139 7.30 -13.95 -13.25
N ASP A 140 7.13 -14.48 -14.47
CA ASP A 140 6.05 -14.13 -15.38
C ASP A 140 4.95 -15.18 -15.38
N PHE A 141 3.73 -14.70 -15.22
CA PHE A 141 2.53 -15.49 -15.02
C PHE A 141 1.33 -14.82 -15.69
N ARG A 142 0.15 -15.38 -15.46
CA ARG A 142 -1.12 -14.82 -15.89
C ARG A 142 -2.23 -15.15 -14.91
N VAL A 143 -3.29 -14.35 -14.96
CA VAL A 143 -4.54 -14.66 -14.28
C VAL A 143 -5.19 -15.86 -14.95
N THR A 144 -5.58 -16.88 -14.18
CA THR A 144 -6.17 -18.12 -14.70
C THR A 144 -7.69 -18.12 -14.57
N ARG A 145 -8.22 -17.64 -13.45
CA ARG A 145 -9.67 -17.58 -13.20
C ARG A 145 -9.99 -16.59 -12.08
N ILE A 146 -11.26 -16.20 -11.99
CA ILE A 146 -11.80 -15.37 -10.93
C ILE A 146 -12.97 -16.11 -10.30
N LEU A 147 -12.95 -16.31 -8.99
CA LEU A 147 -14.03 -16.90 -8.22
C LEU A 147 -14.66 -15.82 -7.34
N ARG A 148 -15.99 -15.75 -7.38
CA ARG A 148 -16.80 -14.91 -6.49
C ARG A 148 -17.30 -15.79 -5.35
N HIS A 149 -17.25 -15.27 -4.13
CA HIS A 149 -17.63 -15.97 -2.90
C HIS A 149 -17.05 -17.39 -2.85
N PRO A 150 -15.70 -17.55 -2.89
CA PRO A 150 -15.09 -18.87 -2.91
C PRO A 150 -15.25 -19.57 -1.56
N SER A 151 -15.44 -20.89 -1.57
CA SER A 151 -15.11 -21.69 -0.38
C SER A 151 -13.59 -21.78 -0.23
N TRP A 152 -13.13 -21.99 1.00
CA TRP A 152 -11.71 -22.16 1.30
C TRP A 152 -11.42 -23.52 1.90
N THR A 153 -10.49 -24.23 1.27
CA THR A 153 -9.94 -25.48 1.79
C THR A 153 -8.55 -25.18 2.35
N PRO A 154 -8.32 -25.30 3.66
CA PRO A 154 -7.00 -25.10 4.24
C PRO A 154 -5.93 -25.96 3.54
N PRO A 155 -4.78 -25.37 3.16
CA PRO A 155 -3.69 -26.13 2.56
C PRO A 155 -3.12 -27.13 3.57
N PRO A 156 -2.51 -28.25 3.11
CA PRO A 156 -1.98 -29.29 3.99
C PRO A 156 -1.01 -28.76 5.06
N SER A 157 -0.19 -27.76 4.71
CA SER A 157 0.74 -27.12 5.63
C SER A 157 0.05 -26.42 6.81
N LEU A 158 -1.01 -25.67 6.53
CA LEU A 158 -1.78 -25.01 7.57
C LEU A 158 -2.57 -26.02 8.42
N ARG A 159 -3.06 -27.12 7.84
CA ARG A 159 -3.68 -28.20 8.62
C ARG A 159 -2.70 -28.87 9.57
N LYS A 160 -1.43 -29.00 9.20
CA LYS A 160 -0.40 -29.54 10.09
C LYS A 160 -0.19 -28.64 11.32
N GLU A 161 -0.27 -27.32 11.14
CA GLU A 161 -0.14 -26.34 12.23
C GLU A 161 -1.43 -26.19 13.05
N LYS A 162 -2.59 -26.35 12.40
CA LYS A 162 -3.92 -26.18 12.99
C LYS A 162 -4.82 -27.36 12.57
N PRO A 163 -4.68 -28.53 13.22
CA PRO A 163 -5.41 -29.74 12.84
C PRO A 163 -6.92 -29.60 13.03
N ASP A 164 -7.36 -28.74 13.94
CA ASP A 164 -8.79 -28.53 14.25
C ASP A 164 -9.53 -27.64 13.23
N LEU A 165 -8.86 -27.16 12.19
CA LEU A 165 -9.52 -26.38 11.14
C LEU A 165 -10.53 -27.24 10.36
N PRO A 166 -11.73 -26.70 10.06
CA PRO A 166 -12.70 -27.38 9.22
C PRO A 166 -12.11 -27.88 7.88
N ALA A 167 -12.66 -28.98 7.36
CA ALA A 167 -12.28 -29.50 6.05
C ALA A 167 -12.47 -28.44 4.95
N VAL A 168 -13.57 -27.71 5.00
CA VAL A 168 -13.90 -26.62 4.10
C VAL A 168 -14.56 -25.50 4.90
N ILE A 169 -14.15 -24.26 4.68
CA ILE A 169 -14.84 -23.08 5.18
C ILE A 169 -15.71 -22.54 4.04
N PRO A 170 -17.04 -22.45 4.21
CA PRO A 170 -17.94 -21.95 3.17
C PRO A 170 -17.71 -20.44 2.93
N PRO A 171 -18.30 -19.87 1.87
CA PRO A 171 -18.28 -18.43 1.68
C PRO A 171 -18.99 -17.71 2.84
N GLY A 172 -18.43 -16.58 3.28
CA GLY A 172 -18.98 -15.79 4.39
C GLY A 172 -17.95 -14.90 5.09
N PRO A 173 -18.35 -14.16 6.12
CA PRO A 173 -17.48 -13.24 6.86
C PRO A 173 -16.25 -13.92 7.48
N ASP A 174 -16.37 -15.19 7.86
CA ASP A 174 -15.29 -15.96 8.48
C ASP A 174 -14.32 -16.60 7.47
N ASN A 175 -14.59 -16.47 6.17
CA ASN A 175 -13.75 -17.04 5.14
C ASN A 175 -12.47 -16.21 4.93
N PRO A 176 -11.27 -16.79 5.08
CA PRO A 176 -10.02 -16.04 4.99
C PRO A 176 -9.66 -15.58 3.57
N LEU A 177 -10.31 -16.13 2.54
CA LEU A 177 -10.18 -15.63 1.17
C LEU A 177 -11.00 -14.36 0.92
N GLY A 178 -11.94 -14.02 1.81
CA GLY A 178 -12.90 -12.93 1.61
C GLY A 178 -13.84 -13.20 0.44
N GLU A 179 -14.32 -12.12 -0.20
CA GLU A 179 -15.37 -12.20 -1.22
C GLU A 179 -14.88 -12.66 -2.60
N PHE A 180 -13.59 -12.57 -2.89
CA PHE A 180 -13.05 -12.84 -4.21
C PHE A 180 -11.69 -13.52 -4.14
N TRP A 181 -11.48 -14.45 -5.06
CA TRP A 181 -10.18 -15.07 -5.30
C TRP A 181 -9.85 -15.02 -6.79
N ILE A 182 -8.66 -14.53 -7.12
CA ILE A 182 -8.09 -14.47 -8.46
C ILE A 182 -6.97 -15.51 -8.50
N GLY A 183 -7.19 -16.58 -9.25
CA GLY A 183 -6.19 -17.60 -9.49
C GLY A 183 -5.11 -17.10 -10.44
N THR A 184 -3.87 -17.51 -10.21
CA THR A 184 -2.74 -17.23 -11.10
C THR A 184 -2.17 -18.52 -11.67
N SER A 185 -1.29 -18.42 -12.67
CA SER A 185 -0.51 -19.56 -13.16
C SER A 185 0.74 -19.83 -12.31
N ALA A 186 1.01 -19.01 -11.29
CA ALA A 186 2.06 -19.29 -10.32
C ALA A 186 1.60 -20.43 -9.38
N PRO A 187 2.43 -21.47 -9.15
CA PRO A 187 2.03 -22.63 -8.35
C PRO A 187 1.57 -22.25 -6.95
N GLY A 188 0.31 -22.55 -6.61
CA GLY A 188 -0.24 -22.31 -5.27
C GLY A 188 -0.51 -20.84 -4.92
N ILE A 189 -0.33 -19.89 -5.85
CA ILE A 189 -0.48 -18.45 -5.59
C ILE A 189 -1.80 -17.93 -6.16
N GLY A 190 -2.51 -17.17 -5.34
CA GLY A 190 -3.68 -16.39 -5.75
C GLY A 190 -3.71 -15.02 -5.05
N LEU A 191 -4.40 -14.08 -5.69
CA LEU A 191 -4.76 -12.80 -5.08
C LEU A 191 -6.16 -12.94 -4.48
N HIS A 192 -6.37 -12.49 -3.26
CA HIS A 192 -7.67 -12.60 -2.62
C HIS A 192 -7.91 -11.47 -1.60
N GLY A 193 -9.17 -11.30 -1.18
CA GLY A 193 -9.51 -10.43 -0.06
C GLY A 193 -9.04 -11.00 1.27
N THR A 194 -9.53 -10.50 2.39
CA THR A 194 -9.27 -11.15 3.68
C THR A 194 -10.30 -10.72 4.71
N ASN A 195 -10.63 -11.62 5.64
CA ASN A 195 -11.37 -11.27 6.85
C ASN A 195 -10.45 -10.77 7.99
N GLN A 196 -9.13 -10.77 7.78
CA GLN A 196 -8.13 -10.27 8.72
C GLN A 196 -7.33 -9.13 8.07
N PRO A 197 -7.92 -7.93 7.92
CA PRO A 197 -7.30 -6.81 7.19
C PRO A 197 -5.99 -6.34 7.81
N PHE A 198 -5.77 -6.59 9.10
CA PHE A 198 -4.52 -6.32 9.82
C PHE A 198 -3.30 -7.09 9.27
N GLY A 199 -3.50 -8.06 8.37
CA GLY A 199 -2.43 -8.76 7.67
C GLY A 199 -1.95 -8.07 6.38
N VAL A 200 -2.61 -7.00 5.93
CA VAL A 200 -2.22 -6.28 4.71
C VAL A 200 -1.04 -5.34 4.99
N GLY A 201 -0.06 -5.34 4.09
CA GLY A 201 1.22 -4.66 4.28
C GLY A 201 2.15 -5.37 5.26
N ARG A 202 2.02 -6.70 5.40
CA ARG A 202 2.82 -7.55 6.29
C ARG A 202 3.10 -8.92 5.66
N ARG A 203 4.13 -9.60 6.17
CA ARG A 203 4.52 -10.97 5.83
C ARG A 203 3.87 -11.99 6.79
N VAL A 204 2.63 -12.38 6.53
CA VAL A 204 1.82 -13.18 7.48
C VAL A 204 1.09 -14.38 6.87
N SER A 205 1.13 -14.57 5.55
CA SER A 205 0.40 -15.65 4.89
C SER A 205 1.27 -16.91 4.67
N HIS A 206 0.65 -18.02 4.31
CA HIS A 206 1.32 -19.23 3.80
C HIS A 206 1.53 -19.16 2.27
N GLY A 207 1.82 -17.96 1.75
CA GLY A 207 2.22 -17.75 0.35
C GLY A 207 1.23 -16.98 -0.53
N CYS A 208 -0.06 -16.92 -0.16
CA CYS A 208 -1.05 -16.15 -0.93
C CYS A 208 -0.92 -14.63 -0.74
N LEU A 209 -1.37 -13.87 -1.74
CA LEU A 209 -1.33 -12.42 -1.78
C LEU A 209 -2.69 -11.85 -1.32
N ARG A 210 -2.68 -11.10 -0.20
CA ARG A 210 -3.88 -10.60 0.48
C ARG A 210 -4.11 -9.13 0.18
N LEU A 211 -5.31 -8.78 -0.24
CA LEU A 211 -5.77 -7.41 -0.42
C LEU A 211 -6.80 -7.04 0.64
N TYR A 212 -6.96 -5.74 0.91
CA TYR A 212 -8.11 -5.28 1.67
C TYR A 212 -9.42 -5.67 0.95
N PRO A 213 -10.54 -5.92 1.68
CA PRO A 213 -11.82 -6.24 1.07
C PRO A 213 -12.32 -5.22 0.04
N ARG A 214 -12.07 -3.92 0.26
CA ARG A 214 -12.40 -2.87 -0.70
C ARG A 214 -11.53 -2.93 -1.97
N ASP A 215 -10.25 -3.26 -1.79
CA ASP A 215 -9.25 -3.28 -2.86
C ASP A 215 -9.47 -4.46 -3.80
N ILE A 216 -9.75 -5.66 -3.26
CA ILE A 216 -10.05 -6.82 -4.12
C ILE A 216 -11.34 -6.61 -4.92
N ARG A 217 -12.36 -5.97 -4.31
CA ARG A 217 -13.63 -5.64 -4.98
C ARG A 217 -13.43 -4.68 -6.13
N ASP A 218 -12.55 -3.71 -5.97
CA ASP A 218 -12.19 -2.80 -7.03
C ASP A 218 -11.32 -3.48 -8.12
N LEU A 219 -10.32 -4.27 -7.72
CA LEU A 219 -9.41 -4.97 -8.63
C LEU A 219 -10.16 -5.90 -9.60
N VAL A 220 -11.13 -6.68 -9.10
CA VAL A 220 -11.89 -7.66 -9.91
C VAL A 220 -12.78 -7.03 -10.98
N THR A 221 -13.02 -5.71 -10.92
CA THR A 221 -13.77 -5.00 -11.98
C THR A 221 -12.97 -4.82 -13.27
N ARG A 222 -11.63 -4.90 -13.18
CA ARG A 222 -10.71 -4.65 -14.29
C ARG A 222 -9.92 -5.89 -14.70
N VAL A 223 -9.68 -6.82 -13.76
CA VAL A 223 -8.92 -8.04 -14.00
C VAL A 223 -9.76 -9.08 -14.76
N LYS A 224 -9.13 -9.79 -15.69
CA LYS A 224 -9.74 -10.87 -16.50
C LYS A 224 -8.79 -12.07 -16.63
N PRO A 225 -9.30 -13.31 -16.80
CA PRO A 225 -8.48 -14.45 -17.19
C PRO A 225 -7.62 -14.13 -18.43
N GLY A 226 -6.38 -14.61 -18.43
CA GLY A 226 -5.38 -14.30 -19.46
C GLY A 226 -4.62 -13.00 -19.23
N MET A 227 -5.04 -12.13 -18.31
CA MET A 227 -4.31 -10.90 -17.99
C MET A 227 -2.87 -11.23 -17.54
N PRO A 228 -1.85 -10.60 -18.14
CA PRO A 228 -0.46 -10.76 -17.73
C PRO A 228 -0.24 -10.39 -16.27
N LEU A 229 0.59 -11.17 -15.58
CA LEU A 229 0.99 -10.95 -14.20
C LEU A 229 2.49 -11.13 -14.06
N ARG A 230 3.19 -10.15 -13.50
CA ARG A 230 4.63 -10.21 -13.23
C ARG A 230 4.88 -10.02 -11.74
N ILE A 231 5.70 -10.88 -11.15
CA ILE A 231 6.11 -10.81 -9.75
C ILE A 231 7.60 -10.46 -9.71
N LEU A 232 7.93 -9.39 -8.99
CA LEU A 232 9.25 -8.80 -8.84
C LEU A 232 9.63 -8.72 -7.36
N ASN A 233 10.93 -8.56 -7.10
CA ASN A 233 11.43 -8.20 -5.78
C ASN A 233 12.49 -7.10 -5.92
N GLN A 234 12.03 -5.85 -6.10
CA GLN A 234 12.86 -4.66 -6.30
C GLN A 234 12.78 -3.76 -5.04
N PRO A 235 13.73 -3.91 -4.09
CA PRO A 235 13.73 -3.11 -2.86
C PRO A 235 14.18 -1.67 -3.09
N VAL A 236 14.92 -1.39 -4.15
CA VAL A 236 15.30 -0.03 -4.54
C VAL A 236 14.81 0.19 -5.96
N LYS A 237 14.13 1.32 -6.18
CA LYS A 237 13.63 1.78 -7.48
C LYS A 237 14.24 3.14 -7.77
N ILE A 238 14.67 3.35 -9.01
CA ILE A 238 15.34 4.58 -9.43
C ILE A 238 14.78 5.00 -10.79
N SER A 239 14.44 6.28 -10.95
CA SER A 239 14.02 6.81 -12.26
C SER A 239 14.62 8.18 -12.51
N VAL A 240 15.00 8.46 -13.75
CA VAL A 240 15.44 9.79 -14.18
C VAL A 240 14.40 10.39 -15.11
N ARG A 241 13.87 11.58 -14.78
CA ARG A 241 12.89 12.32 -15.59
C ARG A 241 13.15 13.82 -15.51
N ALA A 242 13.20 14.48 -16.67
CA ALA A 242 13.34 15.94 -16.79
C ALA A 242 14.43 16.54 -15.87
N SER A 243 15.66 15.99 -15.95
CA SER A 243 16.81 16.38 -15.11
C SER A 243 16.64 16.16 -13.59
N ASN A 244 15.72 15.29 -13.19
CA ASN A 244 15.56 14.88 -11.80
C ASN A 244 15.79 13.38 -11.67
N LEU A 245 16.52 12.99 -10.63
CA LEU A 245 16.65 11.62 -10.15
C LEU A 245 15.58 11.37 -9.08
N TYR A 246 14.85 10.29 -9.21
CA TYR A 246 13.88 9.81 -8.23
C TYR A 246 14.39 8.50 -7.66
N LEU A 247 14.28 8.33 -6.34
CA LEU A 247 14.72 7.13 -5.65
C LEU A 247 13.72 6.75 -4.57
N GLU A 248 13.33 5.48 -4.53
CA GLU A 248 12.50 4.91 -3.47
C GLU A 248 13.15 3.62 -2.97
N SER A 249 13.28 3.47 -1.65
CA SER A 249 13.90 2.32 -1.01
C SER A 249 12.95 1.68 0.01
N HIS A 250 12.87 0.36 -0.03
CA HIS A 250 12.19 -0.52 0.91
C HIS A 250 13.16 -1.57 1.47
N ALA A 251 14.47 -1.36 1.27
CA ALA A 251 15.48 -2.19 1.90
C ALA A 251 15.24 -2.19 3.43
N PRO A 252 15.53 -3.30 4.14
CA PRO A 252 15.56 -3.28 5.60
C PRO A 252 16.45 -2.11 6.05
N PRO A 253 16.05 -1.35 7.08
CA PRO A 253 16.89 -0.28 7.59
C PRO A 253 18.24 -0.86 8.02
N LEU A 254 19.30 -0.52 7.31
CA LEU A 254 20.65 -0.60 7.85
C LEU A 254 20.85 0.72 8.59
N ASN A 255 21.21 0.67 9.89
CA ASN A 255 21.46 1.86 10.72
C ASN A 255 22.25 2.92 9.95
N PRO A 256 21.65 4.07 9.55
CA PRO A 256 22.39 5.14 8.93
C PRO A 256 22.78 6.13 10.02
N GLU A 257 24.07 6.38 10.19
CA GLU A 257 24.55 7.58 10.88
C GLU A 257 23.91 8.85 10.27
N PRO A 258 23.56 9.87 11.07
CA PRO A 258 22.94 11.10 10.57
C PRO A 258 23.84 11.87 9.59
N LEU A 259 23.21 12.47 8.57
CA LEU A 259 23.85 13.28 7.52
C LEU A 259 24.22 14.69 8.01
N PRO A 260 25.42 15.22 7.69
CA PRO A 260 25.73 16.65 7.82
C PRO A 260 24.91 17.51 6.85
N ALA A 261 24.67 18.78 7.20
CA ALA A 261 23.70 19.67 6.55
C ALA A 261 24.00 20.04 5.08
N THR A 262 25.23 19.84 4.58
CA THR A 262 25.58 20.08 3.17
C THR A 262 26.79 19.23 2.78
N VAL A 263 26.60 18.27 1.88
CA VAL A 263 27.68 17.51 1.21
C VAL A 263 27.45 17.60 -0.30
N PRO A 264 28.50 17.79 -1.12
CA PRO A 264 28.38 17.69 -2.58
C PRO A 264 28.02 16.26 -2.99
N MET A 265 26.99 16.07 -3.83
CA MET A 265 26.47 14.74 -4.21
C MET A 265 27.55 13.84 -4.81
N ASP A 266 28.14 12.99 -3.96
CA ASP A 266 28.97 11.86 -4.36
C ASP A 266 28.28 10.53 -4.00
N ARG A 267 28.95 9.41 -4.26
CA ARG A 267 28.43 8.04 -4.06
C ARG A 267 27.91 7.78 -2.63
N MET A 268 28.42 8.51 -1.63
CA MET A 268 28.02 8.43 -0.23
C MET A 268 26.63 9.03 0.02
N ASP A 269 26.25 10.09 -0.70
CA ASP A 269 24.95 10.75 -0.53
C ASP A 269 23.80 9.92 -1.12
N ILE A 270 24.06 9.16 -2.19
CA ILE A 270 23.09 8.18 -2.72
C ILE A 270 22.89 7.04 -1.72
N HIS A 271 23.96 6.56 -1.08
CA HIS A 271 23.84 5.53 -0.04
C HIS A 271 23.02 6.02 1.14
N ARG A 272 23.31 7.22 1.66
CA ARG A 272 22.52 7.79 2.76
C ARG A 272 21.10 8.16 2.32
N ALA A 273 20.87 8.56 1.08
CA ALA A 273 19.52 8.74 0.51
C ALA A 273 18.75 7.41 0.41
N ILE A 274 19.39 6.31 0.02
CA ILE A 274 18.78 4.96 0.03
C ILE A 274 18.40 4.54 1.45
N LEU A 275 19.25 4.88 2.42
CA LEU A 275 19.01 4.60 3.83
C LEU A 275 17.96 5.53 4.47
N ALA A 276 17.88 6.79 4.02
CA ALA A 276 16.87 7.76 4.44
C ALA A 276 15.53 7.60 3.70
N ALA A 277 15.53 6.96 2.53
CA ALA A 277 14.35 6.64 1.75
C ALA A 277 13.54 5.60 2.53
N ARG A 278 12.64 6.11 3.37
CA ARG A 278 11.75 5.40 4.28
C ARG A 278 10.52 4.84 3.53
N GLY A 279 10.72 4.23 2.37
CA GLY A 279 9.63 3.78 1.49
C GLY A 279 8.85 4.91 0.82
N ILE A 280 9.41 6.12 0.80
CA ILE A 280 8.84 7.31 0.14
C ILE A 280 9.78 7.72 -1.00
N PRO A 281 9.27 8.02 -2.21
CA PRO A 281 10.07 8.59 -3.29
C PRO A 281 10.73 9.90 -2.89
N LEU A 282 12.05 9.97 -3.02
CA LEU A 282 12.86 11.17 -2.92
C LEU A 282 13.16 11.70 -4.32
N ARG A 283 13.23 13.02 -4.48
CA ARG A 283 13.56 13.72 -5.73
C ARG A 283 14.84 14.52 -5.54
N PHE A 284 15.80 14.35 -6.44
CA PHE A 284 17.06 15.08 -6.49
C PHE A 284 17.17 15.80 -7.83
N SER A 285 17.64 17.05 -7.82
CA SER A 285 17.93 17.80 -9.04
C SER A 285 19.34 17.49 -9.53
N ILE A 286 19.47 17.10 -10.80
CA ILE A 286 20.76 16.88 -11.44
C ILE A 286 21.21 18.23 -11.99
N GLN A 287 22.17 18.88 -11.34
CA GLN A 287 22.84 20.06 -11.89
C GLN A 287 23.93 19.57 -12.85
N ASN A 288 23.90 20.06 -14.08
CA ASN A 288 24.99 19.89 -15.05
C ASN A 288 26.16 20.81 -14.70
#